data_AF-E7C8X5-F1
#
_entry.id   AF-E7C8X5-F1
#
_cell.length_a   1.000
_cell.length_b   1.000
_cell.length_c   1.000
_cell.angle_alpha   90.00
_cell.angle_beta   90.00
_cell.angle_gamma   90.00
#
_symmetry.space_group_name_H-M   'P 1'
#
loop_
_entity.id
_entity.type
_entity.pdbx_description
1 polymer ?
#
loop_
_entity_poly.entity_id
_entity_poly.type
_entity_poly.pdbx_seq_one_letter_code
_entity_poly.pdbx_strand_id
1 'polypeptide(L)'
;LKCRIYMGIKDIKRQNPNVFRMKLMGAEVISVKNGSGTLKDACNEALRDWSASYKTSHYMIGTAAGPHPYPTIVREFQRIIGKETKRQILEQEKRLPDSIIACVGGGSNAIGIFSDFIDDIQVNLIGVEPGGKGINTGQHGAPLQYGRTGIFFGMKSHLMQNEEGQIQESWSISAGLDFPSVGP
;
A
#
# COMPACT_ATOMS: atom_id res chain seq x y z
N LEU A 1 -1.20 -21.04 10.32
CA LEU A 1 -1.40 -21.48 8.91
C LEU A 1 -0.03 -21.63 8.25
N LYS A 2 0.12 -22.54 7.28
CA LYS A 2 1.33 -22.57 6.44
C LYS A 2 1.41 -21.27 5.64
N CYS A 3 2.52 -20.54 5.73
CA CYS A 3 2.67 -19.21 5.14
C CYS A 3 3.79 -19.20 4.10
N ARG A 4 3.52 -18.59 2.95
CA ARG A 4 4.47 -18.32 1.88
C ARG A 4 4.40 -16.86 1.48
N ILE A 5 5.56 -16.22 1.38
CA ILE A 5 5.70 -14.78 1.21
C ILE A 5 6.53 -14.53 -0.04
N TYR A 6 5.94 -13.87 -1.02
CA TYR A 6 6.62 -13.43 -2.24
C TYR A 6 7.31 -12.10 -1.97
N MET A 7 8.60 -11.99 -2.29
CA MET A 7 9.37 -10.76 -2.07
C MET A 7 10.37 -10.54 -3.20
N GLY A 8 10.40 -9.31 -3.74
CA GLY A 8 11.32 -8.92 -4.79
C GLY A 8 12.79 -9.11 -4.36
N ILE A 9 13.67 -9.51 -5.28
CA ILE A 9 15.08 -9.76 -4.94
C ILE A 9 15.81 -8.49 -4.44
N LYS A 10 15.44 -7.30 -4.93
CA LYS A 10 15.99 -6.03 -4.42
C LYS A 10 15.52 -5.78 -2.98
N ASP A 11 14.26 -6.10 -2.70
CA ASP A 11 13.66 -5.99 -1.37
C ASP A 11 14.30 -6.94 -0.36
N ILE A 12 14.52 -8.20 -0.74
CA ILE A 12 15.20 -9.19 0.10
C ILE A 12 16.59 -8.72 0.53
N LYS A 13 17.33 -8.06 -0.38
CA LYS A 13 18.65 -7.50 -0.07
C LYS A 13 18.56 -6.33 0.91
N ARG A 14 17.67 -5.36 0.65
CA ARG A 14 17.56 -4.13 1.46
C ARG A 14 16.81 -4.32 2.80
N GLN A 15 16.01 -5.37 2.94
CA GLN A 15 15.19 -5.68 4.13
C GLN A 15 15.58 -7.04 4.75
N ASN A 16 16.86 -7.39 4.74
CA ASN A 16 17.36 -8.68 5.24
C ASN A 16 16.89 -9.04 6.66
N PRO A 17 16.86 -8.10 7.65
CA PRO A 17 16.35 -8.41 8.98
C PRO A 17 14.89 -8.92 8.98
N ASN A 18 14.03 -8.39 8.10
CA ASN A 18 12.64 -8.84 7.98
C ASN A 18 12.57 -10.24 7.36
N VAL A 19 13.41 -10.54 6.37
CA VAL A 19 13.52 -11.89 5.78
C VAL A 19 13.91 -12.92 6.84
N PHE A 20 14.87 -12.57 7.69
CA PHE A 20 15.29 -13.43 8.80
C PHE A 20 14.14 -13.70 9.79
N ARG A 21 13.43 -12.65 10.21
CA ARG A 21 12.26 -12.78 11.10
C ARG A 21 11.16 -13.66 10.51
N MET A 22 10.84 -13.49 9.21
CA MET A 22 9.84 -14.30 8.53
C MET A 22 10.20 -15.80 8.57
N LYS A 23 11.47 -16.13 8.30
CA LYS A 23 11.96 -17.51 8.36
C LYS A 23 11.98 -18.06 9.79
N LEU A 24 12.35 -17.26 10.79
CA LEU A 24 12.29 -17.65 12.20
C LEU A 24 10.85 -18.00 12.65
N MET A 25 9.85 -17.31 12.10
CA MET A 25 8.44 -17.59 12.36
C MET A 25 7.89 -18.76 11.52
N GLY A 26 8.74 -19.45 10.75
CA GLY A 26 8.37 -20.62 9.95
C GLY A 26 7.74 -20.31 8.58
N ALA A 27 7.81 -19.06 8.11
CA ALA A 27 7.32 -18.70 6.78
C ALA A 27 8.33 -19.05 5.68
N GLU A 28 7.83 -19.53 4.55
CA GLU A 28 8.62 -19.68 3.33
C GLU A 28 8.75 -18.32 2.63
N VAL A 29 9.96 -17.86 2.34
CA VAL A 29 10.21 -16.60 1.62
C VAL A 29 10.66 -16.91 0.20
N ILE A 30 9.83 -16.59 -0.78
CA ILE A 30 10.02 -16.87 -2.20
C ILE A 30 10.54 -15.62 -2.89
N SER A 31 11.75 -15.70 -3.44
CA SER A 31 12.40 -14.57 -4.13
C SER A 31 11.85 -14.40 -5.54
N VAL A 32 11.35 -13.21 -5.84
CA VAL A 32 10.90 -12.82 -7.17
C VAL A 32 12.01 -12.06 -7.90
N LYS A 33 12.49 -12.64 -9.00
CA LYS A 33 13.56 -12.09 -9.85
C LYS A 33 13.05 -11.45 -11.14
N ASN A 34 11.78 -11.68 -11.49
CA ASN A 34 11.15 -11.16 -12.70
C ASN A 34 10.99 -9.64 -12.62
N GLY A 35 11.00 -8.98 -13.78
CA GLY A 35 10.76 -7.54 -13.89
C GLY A 35 11.78 -6.71 -13.11
N SER A 36 11.27 -5.76 -12.33
CA SER A 36 12.09 -4.83 -11.55
C SER A 36 12.69 -5.47 -10.29
N GLY A 37 12.17 -6.63 -9.87
CA GLY A 37 12.55 -7.32 -8.64
C GLY A 37 12.11 -6.59 -7.38
N THR A 38 10.95 -5.92 -7.40
CA THR A 38 10.40 -5.09 -6.30
C THR A 38 8.98 -5.56 -5.87
N LEU A 39 8.29 -4.75 -5.06
CA LEU A 39 6.93 -5.00 -4.56
C LEU A 39 5.92 -5.30 -5.68
N LYS A 40 5.95 -4.56 -6.80
CA LYS A 40 5.05 -4.80 -7.95
C LYS A 40 5.14 -6.25 -8.45
N ASP A 41 6.35 -6.75 -8.61
CA ASP A 41 6.60 -8.08 -9.14
C ASP A 41 6.21 -9.16 -8.13
N ALA A 42 6.46 -8.91 -6.84
CA ALA A 42 6.00 -9.79 -5.76
C ALA A 42 4.46 -9.89 -5.69
N CYS A 43 3.75 -8.79 -5.86
CA CYS A 43 2.29 -8.77 -5.93
C CYS A 43 1.75 -9.60 -7.11
N ASN A 44 2.37 -9.47 -8.29
CA ASN A 44 1.97 -10.23 -9.47
C ASN A 44 2.17 -11.74 -9.28
N GLU A 45 3.31 -12.17 -8.72
CA GLU A 45 3.56 -13.59 -8.45
C GLU A 45 2.61 -14.15 -7.37
N ALA A 46 2.33 -13.38 -6.32
CA ALA A 46 1.38 -13.78 -5.27
C ALA A 46 -0.05 -13.94 -5.81
N LEU A 47 -0.52 -13.03 -6.67
CA LEU A 47 -1.81 -13.18 -7.35
C LEU A 47 -1.84 -14.38 -8.29
N ARG A 48 -0.75 -14.63 -9.02
CA ARG A 48 -0.64 -15.78 -9.93
C ARG A 48 -0.72 -17.09 -9.15
N ASP A 49 -0.02 -17.20 -8.03
CA ASP A 49 -0.16 -18.35 -7.11
C ASP A 49 -1.59 -18.48 -6.57
N TRP A 50 -2.20 -17.39 -6.11
CA TRP A 50 -3.57 -17.45 -5.60
C TRP A 50 -4.56 -17.95 -6.65
N SER A 51 -4.41 -17.53 -7.92
CA SER A 51 -5.24 -18.02 -9.02
C SER A 51 -5.20 -19.55 -9.20
N ALA A 52 -4.07 -20.18 -8.84
CA ALA A 52 -3.88 -21.63 -8.92
C ALA A 52 -4.22 -22.37 -7.62
N SER A 53 -4.37 -21.67 -6.48
CA SER A 53 -4.42 -22.31 -5.16
C SER A 53 -5.57 -21.85 -4.25
N TYR A 54 -6.44 -20.93 -4.69
CA TYR A 54 -7.48 -20.26 -3.89
C TYR A 54 -8.43 -21.19 -3.12
N LYS A 55 -8.59 -22.46 -3.54
CA LYS A 55 -9.39 -23.46 -2.79
C LYS A 55 -8.78 -23.83 -1.43
N THR A 56 -7.48 -23.62 -1.27
CA THR A 56 -6.69 -24.02 -0.09
C THR A 56 -5.84 -22.89 0.48
N SER A 57 -5.85 -21.72 -0.16
CA SER A 57 -5.05 -20.56 0.22
C SER A 57 -5.91 -19.30 0.30
N HIS A 58 -5.59 -18.46 1.28
CA HIS A 58 -6.10 -17.10 1.36
C HIS A 58 -4.99 -16.13 0.95
N TYR A 59 -5.26 -15.28 -0.04
CA TYR A 59 -4.35 -14.20 -0.38
C TYR A 59 -4.53 -13.02 0.57
N MET A 60 -3.53 -12.83 1.44
CA MET A 60 -3.51 -11.77 2.43
C MET A 60 -2.84 -10.51 1.85
N ILE A 61 -3.63 -9.68 1.16
CA ILE A 61 -3.14 -8.41 0.63
C ILE A 61 -2.73 -7.46 1.77
N GLY A 62 -1.64 -6.73 1.56
CA GLY A 62 -1.03 -5.90 2.62
C GLY A 62 -1.50 -4.45 2.67
N THR A 63 -2.40 -4.01 1.78
CA THR A 63 -2.79 -2.61 1.67
C THR A 63 -4.22 -2.42 1.16
N ALA A 64 -4.77 -1.22 1.31
CA ALA A 64 -6.13 -0.87 0.92
C ALA A 64 -6.27 -0.63 -0.59
N ALA A 65 -5.75 -1.57 -1.39
CA ALA A 65 -5.77 -1.57 -2.83
C ALA A 65 -6.22 -2.94 -3.35
N GLY A 66 -6.19 -3.11 -4.66
CA GLY A 66 -6.56 -4.36 -5.30
C GLY A 66 -8.08 -4.50 -5.55
N PRO A 67 -8.53 -5.67 -6.01
CA PRO A 67 -9.94 -5.88 -6.34
C PRO A 67 -10.81 -5.85 -5.08
N HIS A 68 -12.08 -5.47 -5.25
CA HIS A 68 -13.10 -5.73 -4.21
C HIS A 68 -13.09 -7.22 -3.84
N PRO A 69 -13.21 -7.59 -2.54
CA PRO A 69 -13.53 -6.76 -1.37
C PRO A 69 -12.33 -6.20 -0.60
N TYR A 70 -11.11 -6.34 -1.10
CA TYR A 70 -9.91 -6.05 -0.33
C TYR A 70 -9.79 -4.61 0.18
N PRO A 71 -10.00 -3.54 -0.63
CA PRO A 71 -9.93 -2.17 -0.11
C PRO A 71 -10.88 -1.94 1.08
N THR A 72 -12.10 -2.47 1.00
CA THR A 72 -13.11 -2.37 2.06
C THR A 72 -12.69 -3.13 3.31
N ILE A 73 -12.27 -4.39 3.18
CA ILE A 73 -11.84 -5.21 4.33
C ILE A 73 -10.65 -4.56 5.03
N VAL A 74 -9.66 -4.11 4.28
CA VAL A 74 -8.45 -3.51 4.85
C VAL A 74 -8.80 -2.19 5.55
N ARG A 75 -9.66 -1.35 4.97
CA ARG A 75 -10.17 -0.16 5.65
C ARG A 75 -10.84 -0.51 6.97
N GLU A 76 -11.78 -1.46 6.99
CA GLU A 76 -12.50 -1.81 8.21
C GLU A 76 -11.57 -2.33 9.31
N PHE A 77 -10.56 -3.13 8.95
CA PHE A 77 -9.56 -3.62 9.90
C PHE A 77 -8.60 -2.52 10.39
N GLN A 78 -8.36 -1.48 9.59
CA GLN A 78 -7.49 -0.35 9.96
C GLN A 78 -8.25 0.81 10.63
N ARG A 79 -9.59 0.89 10.52
CA ARG A 79 -10.41 1.98 11.05
C ARG A 79 -10.24 2.21 12.56
N ILE A 80 -9.76 1.19 13.29
CA ILE A 80 -9.46 1.32 14.72
C ILE A 80 -8.50 2.48 15.01
N ILE A 81 -7.56 2.78 14.10
CA ILE A 81 -6.61 3.89 14.25
C ILE A 81 -7.36 5.21 14.37
N GLY A 82 -8.29 5.49 13.46
CA GLY A 82 -9.09 6.73 13.48
C GLY A 82 -9.99 6.82 14.71
N LYS A 83 -10.64 5.71 15.09
CA LYS A 83 -11.50 5.63 16.29
C LYS A 83 -10.73 5.98 17.57
N GLU A 84 -9.57 5.36 17.76
CA GLU A 84 -8.73 5.62 18.92
C GLU A 84 -8.18 7.05 18.91
N THR A 85 -7.72 7.53 17.75
CA THR A 85 -7.21 8.90 17.57
C THR A 85 -8.27 9.93 17.94
N LYS A 86 -9.52 9.77 17.44
CA LYS A 86 -10.63 10.67 17.74
C LYS A 86 -10.97 10.68 19.23
N ARG A 87 -11.02 9.51 19.86
CA ARG A 87 -11.24 9.42 21.32
C ARG A 87 -10.13 10.14 22.09
N GLN A 88 -8.87 9.85 21.76
CA GLN A 88 -7.71 10.39 22.46
C GLN A 88 -7.61 11.92 22.31
N ILE A 89 -7.81 12.46 21.11
CA ILE A 89 -7.69 13.90 20.88
C ILE A 89 -8.82 14.68 21.57
N LEU A 90 -10.04 14.14 21.62
CA LEU A 90 -11.14 14.73 22.38
C LEU A 90 -10.90 14.65 23.89
N GLU A 91 -10.25 13.60 24.38
CA GLU A 91 -9.87 13.48 25.79
C GLU A 91 -8.80 14.51 26.18
N GLN A 92 -7.78 14.70 25.34
CA GLN A 92 -6.62 15.55 25.63
C GLN A 92 -6.87 17.03 25.33
N GLU A 93 -7.42 17.34 24.16
CA GLU A 93 -7.50 18.71 23.63
C GLU A 93 -8.92 19.28 23.65
N LYS A 94 -9.92 18.47 24.01
CA LYS A 94 -11.35 18.86 24.08
C LYS A 94 -11.93 19.41 22.78
N ARG A 95 -11.27 19.15 21.65
CA ARG A 95 -11.67 19.53 20.30
C ARG A 95 -11.17 18.52 19.29
N LEU A 96 -11.74 18.56 18.08
CA LEU A 96 -11.18 17.84 16.94
C LEU A 96 -9.88 18.51 16.45
N PRO A 97 -8.97 17.74 15.85
CA PRO A 97 -7.74 18.30 15.30
C PRO A 97 -8.04 19.11 14.04
N ASP A 98 -7.21 20.11 13.76
CA ASP A 98 -7.34 20.93 12.55
C ASP A 98 -6.96 20.13 11.28
N SER A 99 -6.10 19.11 11.44
CA SER A 99 -5.68 18.22 10.35
C SER A 99 -5.29 16.84 10.86
N ILE A 100 -5.52 15.82 10.04
CA ILE A 100 -4.94 14.48 10.16
C ILE A 100 -4.02 14.25 8.96
N ILE A 101 -2.81 13.77 9.20
CA ILE A 101 -1.78 13.59 8.18
C ILE A 101 -1.30 12.14 8.20
N ALA A 102 -1.23 11.50 7.03
CA ALA A 102 -0.74 10.14 6.90
C ALA A 102 -0.01 9.92 5.57
N CYS A 103 0.97 9.01 5.55
CA CYS A 103 1.68 8.67 4.31
C CYS A 103 0.86 7.71 3.44
N VAL A 104 0.96 7.88 2.13
CA VAL A 104 0.19 7.15 1.13
C VAL A 104 1.13 6.41 0.19
N GLY A 105 1.27 5.10 0.44
CA GLY A 105 1.70 4.13 -0.57
C GLY A 105 0.44 3.54 -1.21
N GLY A 106 0.08 2.30 -0.84
CA GLY A 106 -1.23 1.75 -1.22
C GLY A 106 -2.43 2.29 -0.42
N GLY A 107 -2.20 2.98 0.71
CA GLY A 107 -3.24 3.76 1.42
C GLY A 107 -3.84 3.18 2.70
N SER A 108 -3.43 1.98 3.16
CA SER A 108 -4.08 1.31 4.32
C SER A 108 -4.01 2.08 5.64
N ASN A 109 -2.83 2.57 6.03
CA ASN A 109 -2.67 3.35 7.27
C ASN A 109 -3.45 4.68 7.20
N ALA A 110 -3.38 5.35 6.04
CA ALA A 110 -4.05 6.63 5.80
C ALA A 110 -5.57 6.49 5.85
N ILE A 111 -6.14 5.54 5.11
CA ILE A 111 -7.59 5.32 5.18
C ILE A 111 -8.02 4.84 6.58
N GLY A 112 -7.18 4.09 7.29
CA GLY A 112 -7.44 3.67 8.66
C GLY A 112 -7.62 4.84 9.63
N ILE A 113 -6.68 5.81 9.62
CA ILE A 113 -6.78 6.99 10.47
C ILE A 113 -7.85 7.97 9.97
N PHE A 114 -8.01 8.13 8.66
CA PHE A 114 -9.00 9.04 8.07
C PHE A 114 -10.44 8.57 8.26
N SER A 115 -10.69 7.25 8.27
CA SER A 115 -12.05 6.67 8.21
C SER A 115 -13.03 7.24 9.21
N ASP A 116 -12.58 7.56 10.43
CA ASP A 116 -13.48 8.08 11.46
C ASP A 116 -13.69 9.60 11.36
N PHE A 117 -12.86 10.32 10.59
CA PHE A 117 -12.93 11.78 10.42
C PHE A 117 -13.53 12.23 9.07
N ILE A 118 -13.92 11.30 8.19
CA ILE A 118 -14.45 11.62 6.84
C ILE A 118 -15.67 12.55 6.91
N ASP A 119 -16.54 12.36 7.89
CA ASP A 119 -17.76 13.16 8.06
C ASP A 119 -17.51 14.47 8.85
N ASP A 120 -16.33 14.64 9.45
CA ASP A 120 -15.97 15.85 10.18
C ASP A 120 -15.35 16.90 9.25
N ILE A 121 -16.19 17.61 8.49
CA ILE A 121 -15.77 18.53 7.42
C ILE A 121 -14.77 19.63 7.81
N GLN A 122 -14.63 19.92 9.11
CA GLN A 122 -13.68 20.89 9.65
C GLN A 122 -12.26 20.33 9.79
N VAL A 123 -12.08 19.01 9.70
CA VAL A 123 -10.81 18.32 9.85
C VAL A 123 -10.19 18.11 8.47
N ASN A 124 -9.05 18.73 8.21
CA ASN A 124 -8.35 18.54 6.94
C ASN A 124 -7.68 17.16 6.89
N LEU A 125 -7.94 16.37 5.86
CA LEU A 125 -7.32 15.05 5.67
C LEU A 125 -6.21 15.15 4.61
N ILE A 126 -4.95 14.99 5.04
CA ILE A 126 -3.77 15.23 4.20
C ILE A 126 -3.00 13.92 3.97
N GLY A 127 -3.11 13.38 2.75
CA GLY A 127 -2.31 12.24 2.30
C GLY A 127 -0.96 12.69 1.72
N VAL A 128 0.13 12.03 2.12
CA VAL A 128 1.50 12.35 1.67
C VAL A 128 2.10 11.21 0.86
N GLU A 129 2.21 11.39 -0.45
CA GLU A 129 2.88 10.45 -1.38
C GLU A 129 4.41 10.70 -1.43
N PRO A 130 5.23 9.68 -1.74
CA PRO A 130 6.68 9.85 -1.85
C PRO A 130 7.09 10.67 -3.10
N GLY A 131 7.72 11.82 -2.86
CA GLY A 131 8.31 12.65 -3.93
C GLY A 131 9.57 12.08 -4.58
N GLY A 132 10.12 11.00 -4.05
CA GLY A 132 11.29 10.30 -4.59
C GLY A 132 12.53 11.20 -4.74
N LYS A 133 13.17 11.21 -5.90
CA LYS A 133 14.30 12.13 -6.21
C LYS A 133 13.82 13.51 -6.70
N GLY A 134 12.52 13.78 -6.60
CA GLY A 134 11.85 14.95 -7.13
C GLY A 134 10.89 14.57 -8.24
N ILE A 135 9.67 15.13 -8.21
CA ILE A 135 8.60 14.83 -9.17
C ILE A 135 9.07 15.01 -10.62
N ASN A 136 9.75 16.12 -10.91
CA ASN A 136 10.23 16.47 -12.25
C ASN A 136 11.25 15.47 -12.84
N THR A 137 11.80 14.57 -12.02
CA THR A 137 12.74 13.54 -12.49
C THR A 137 12.04 12.29 -13.03
N GLY A 138 10.72 12.15 -12.80
CA GLY A 138 9.98 10.91 -13.03
C GLY A 138 10.30 9.78 -12.03
N GLN A 139 11.28 9.97 -11.14
CA GLN A 139 11.66 9.00 -10.11
C GLN A 139 10.94 9.32 -8.79
N HIS A 140 9.63 9.06 -8.73
CA HIS A 140 8.76 9.26 -7.58
C HIS A 140 7.71 8.14 -7.47
N GLY A 141 6.85 8.18 -6.45
CA GLY A 141 5.74 7.23 -6.28
C GLY A 141 4.46 7.99 -5.93
N ALA A 142 4.08 8.97 -6.75
CA ALA A 142 3.01 9.92 -6.46
C ALA A 142 1.88 9.87 -7.53
N PRO A 143 1.21 8.70 -7.66
CA PRO A 143 0.19 8.49 -8.68
C PRO A 143 -1.08 9.34 -8.50
N LEU A 144 -1.49 9.74 -7.29
CA LEU A 144 -2.71 10.55 -7.11
C LEU A 144 -2.57 11.89 -7.81
N GLN A 145 -1.45 12.58 -7.61
CA GLN A 145 -1.22 13.93 -8.15
C GLN A 145 -0.60 13.92 -9.56
N TYR A 146 0.27 12.95 -9.85
CA TYR A 146 1.09 12.96 -11.08
C TYR A 146 0.91 11.71 -11.95
N GLY A 147 -0.07 10.86 -11.62
CA GLY A 147 -0.48 9.74 -12.45
C GLY A 147 -1.77 10.04 -13.22
N ARG A 148 -2.34 9.00 -13.82
CA ARG A 148 -3.65 9.06 -14.48
C ARG A 148 -4.45 7.80 -14.19
N THR A 149 -5.77 7.90 -14.24
CA THR A 149 -6.66 6.76 -13.99
C THR A 149 -6.40 5.64 -15.00
N GLY A 150 -6.39 4.40 -14.52
CA GLY A 150 -6.31 3.21 -15.37
C GLY A 150 -6.68 1.96 -14.59
N ILE A 151 -6.45 0.79 -15.20
CA ILE A 151 -6.75 -0.51 -14.59
C ILE A 151 -5.45 -1.23 -14.30
N PHE A 152 -5.19 -1.47 -13.02
CA PHE A 152 -3.99 -2.14 -12.54
C PHE A 152 -4.31 -2.93 -11.28
N PHE A 153 -3.64 -4.06 -11.06
CA PHE A 153 -3.74 -4.84 -9.83
C PHE A 153 -5.19 -5.21 -9.41
N GLY A 154 -6.10 -5.40 -10.38
CA GLY A 154 -7.50 -5.76 -10.13
C GLY A 154 -8.42 -4.59 -9.75
N MET A 155 -7.97 -3.34 -9.86
CA MET A 155 -8.76 -2.14 -9.55
C MET A 155 -8.67 -1.09 -10.66
N LYS A 156 -9.67 -0.20 -10.72
CA LYS A 156 -9.59 1.07 -11.44
C LYS A 156 -9.19 2.15 -10.43
N SER A 157 -8.00 2.73 -10.59
CA SER A 157 -7.46 3.74 -9.67
C SER A 157 -6.47 4.65 -10.40
N HIS A 158 -5.91 5.63 -9.71
CA HIS A 158 -4.77 6.42 -10.18
C HIS A 158 -3.50 5.56 -10.20
N LEU A 159 -2.71 5.67 -11.27
CA LEU A 159 -1.42 5.01 -11.37
C LEU A 159 -0.44 5.77 -12.29
N MET A 160 0.84 5.48 -12.12
CA MET A 160 1.92 5.94 -12.99
C MET A 160 1.98 5.07 -14.25
N GLN A 161 1.77 5.67 -15.41
CA GLN A 161 1.72 4.97 -16.70
C GLN A 161 2.13 5.92 -17.84
N ASN A 162 2.78 5.37 -18.87
CA ASN A 162 3.14 6.13 -20.08
C ASN A 162 1.92 6.37 -20.99
N GLU A 163 2.10 7.08 -22.11
CA GLU A 163 1.00 7.43 -23.03
C GLU A 163 0.22 6.20 -23.54
N GLU A 164 0.91 5.10 -23.81
CA GLU A 164 0.35 3.82 -24.29
C GLU A 164 -0.34 3.00 -23.18
N GLY A 165 -0.28 3.44 -21.93
CA GLY A 165 -0.87 2.73 -20.78
C GLY A 165 0.01 1.66 -20.16
N GLN A 166 1.30 1.61 -20.51
CA GLN A 166 2.27 0.76 -19.85
C GLN A 166 2.57 1.29 -18.45
N ILE A 167 2.52 0.40 -17.45
CA ILE A 167 2.77 0.73 -16.05
C ILE A 167 4.23 1.18 -15.88
N GLN A 168 4.43 2.39 -15.36
CA GLN A 168 5.75 2.91 -15.06
C GLN A 168 6.27 2.35 -13.73
N GLU A 169 7.60 2.33 -13.57
CA GLU A 169 8.22 2.03 -12.29
C GLU A 169 8.13 3.25 -11.37
N SER A 170 7.67 3.03 -10.14
CA SER A 170 7.80 4.02 -9.07
C SER A 170 9.23 4.04 -8.53
N TRP A 171 9.55 5.10 -7.78
CA TRP A 171 10.76 5.15 -6.99
C TRP A 171 10.51 5.84 -5.65
N SER A 172 11.01 5.23 -4.58
CA SER A 172 11.12 5.83 -3.26
C SER A 172 12.30 5.25 -2.51
N ILE A 173 12.95 6.07 -1.67
CA ILE A 173 13.91 5.56 -0.69
C ILE A 173 13.23 4.61 0.31
N SER A 174 11.94 4.83 0.59
CA SER A 174 11.13 3.99 1.47
C SER A 174 10.42 2.89 0.67
N ALA A 175 10.79 1.64 0.91
CA ALA A 175 10.23 0.48 0.25
C ALA A 175 8.70 0.37 0.38
N GLY A 176 8.14 0.78 1.53
CA GLY A 176 6.69 0.70 1.79
C GLY A 176 5.85 1.72 1.01
N LEU A 177 6.49 2.71 0.39
CA LEU A 177 5.84 3.73 -0.44
C LEU A 177 6.16 3.55 -1.94
N ASP A 178 7.01 2.59 -2.30
CA ASP A 178 7.44 2.33 -3.67
C ASP A 178 6.40 1.48 -4.42
N PHE A 179 5.25 2.09 -4.72
CA PHE A 179 4.13 1.47 -5.42
C PHE A 179 3.58 2.43 -6.48
N PRO A 180 3.40 2.00 -7.75
CA PRO A 180 3.04 2.91 -8.85
C PRO A 180 1.54 3.22 -8.92
N SER A 181 0.77 2.90 -7.89
CA SER A 181 -0.69 3.11 -7.83
C SER A 181 -1.11 3.37 -6.38
N VAL A 182 -2.42 3.50 -6.14
CA VAL A 182 -3.01 3.83 -4.84
C VAL A 182 -4.36 3.14 -4.71
N GLY A 183 -4.83 2.90 -3.48
CA GLY A 183 -6.18 2.41 -3.23
C GLY A 183 -7.27 3.26 -3.94
N PRO A 184 -8.37 2.65 -4.40
CA PRO A 184 -9.48 3.34 -5.08
C PRO A 184 -10.39 4.09 -4.10
#